data_AF-A0A3D4EH32-F1
#
_entry.id   AF-A0A3D4EH32-F1
#
_cell.length_a   1.000
_cell.length_b   1.000
_cell.length_c   1.000
_cell.angle_alpha   90.00
_cell.angle_beta   90.00
_cell.angle_gamma   90.00
#
_symmetry.space_group_name_H-M   'P 1'
#
loop_
_entity.id
_entity.type
_entity.pdbx_description
1 polymer ?
#
loop_
_entity_poly.entity_id
_entity_poly.type
_entity_poly.pdbx_seq_one_letter_code
_entity_poly.pdbx_strand_id
1 'polypeptide(L)'
;MTKENLGDALNMLSDEIIEEADKIRTNSKPKRRWERPIIAATCVCLIVAGVLAGRIFSDRADGVTIPKREVSLSVEQSADMLRFFIYRGNCYVEYDRIYDDADIIGKHLGAATGLIDEWTPQDKYVELAGSVKGDFYEVKGYDPSFMLCMKDADGSIFLFVRDSGLTLKYGSELYTDRLHLAGNYASVQYESHDSWFNSRHELYQLNASDDLLRDLIDGLNAAEFVPYDETENIYSETASYHLYFKMQDGTTVHILLWKDGYVIYQGLWGAFVQLQKDSYNKLLEVLENHTGAVPAEPRSVEKSAEDCVNDPELGRYVPSYAPKNMKVERAEILYYPDPETAKETGTKELTIEYSDSDDEAKWYAITVTWVSEYGENGWAGPMIDASELKEDSVSKKGSSVDSRIELGIRCGAVSVVLKSTNLDTETAYQILSSVDSNSDKNK
;
A
#
# COMPACT_ATOMS: atom_id res chain seq x y z
N MET A 1 -23.84 -38.95 18.16
CA MET A 1 -24.91 -38.41 17.30
C MET A 1 -24.87 -39.19 15.99
N THR A 2 -25.94 -39.90 15.63
CA THR A 2 -26.01 -40.70 14.39
C THR A 2 -26.35 -39.83 13.18
N LYS A 3 -25.89 -40.22 11.99
CA LYS A 3 -26.03 -39.49 10.71
C LYS A 3 -27.48 -39.08 10.38
N GLU A 4 -28.47 -39.81 10.88
CA GLU A 4 -29.88 -39.51 10.70
C GLU A 4 -30.34 -38.25 11.45
N ASN A 5 -29.68 -37.87 12.56
CA ASN A 5 -30.00 -36.65 13.30
C ASN A 5 -29.43 -35.36 12.67
N LEU A 6 -28.55 -35.45 11.66
CA LEU A 6 -27.99 -34.28 10.98
C LEU A 6 -28.86 -33.83 9.80
N GLY A 7 -29.53 -34.78 9.13
CA GLY A 7 -30.42 -34.49 8.00
C GLY A 7 -31.72 -33.83 8.42
N ASP A 8 -32.28 -34.23 9.56
CA ASP A 8 -33.51 -33.63 10.09
C ASP A 8 -33.28 -32.23 10.67
N ALA A 9 -32.07 -31.96 11.19
CA ALA A 9 -31.68 -30.62 11.65
C ALA A 9 -31.46 -29.62 10.49
N LEU A 10 -31.05 -30.10 9.32
CA LEU A 10 -30.87 -29.28 8.11
C LEU A 10 -32.21 -28.93 7.43
N ASN A 11 -33.23 -29.77 7.58
CA ASN A 11 -34.58 -29.50 7.06
C ASN A 11 -35.45 -28.62 7.99
N MET A 12 -34.95 -28.26 9.18
CA MET A 12 -35.64 -27.37 10.13
C MET A 12 -35.20 -25.91 10.06
N LEU A 13 -34.31 -25.55 9.13
CA LEU A 13 -34.07 -24.14 8.80
C LEU A 13 -35.24 -23.66 7.94
N SER A 14 -36.12 -22.84 8.51
CA SER A 14 -37.17 -22.16 7.74
C SER A 14 -36.50 -21.26 6.69
N ASP A 15 -37.14 -21.13 5.53
CA ASP A 15 -36.70 -20.22 4.47
C ASP A 15 -36.47 -18.78 4.99
N GLU A 16 -37.15 -18.42 6.09
CA GLU A 16 -36.98 -17.17 6.84
C GLU A 16 -35.58 -16.99 7.44
N ILE A 17 -34.92 -18.06 7.94
CA ILE A 17 -33.55 -17.99 8.49
C ILE A 17 -32.51 -17.92 7.37
N ILE A 18 -32.77 -18.57 6.23
CA ILE A 18 -31.92 -18.46 5.03
C ILE A 18 -32.04 -17.07 4.43
N GLU A 19 -33.26 -16.51 4.37
CA GLU A 19 -33.52 -15.15 3.90
C GLU A 19 -32.96 -14.10 4.86
N GLU A 20 -32.99 -14.33 6.18
CA GLU A 20 -32.37 -13.45 7.19
C GLU A 20 -30.84 -13.54 7.16
N ALA A 21 -30.26 -14.73 6.92
CA ALA A 21 -28.82 -14.90 6.70
C ALA A 21 -28.34 -14.22 5.42
N ASP A 22 -29.09 -14.28 4.32
CA ASP A 22 -28.81 -13.54 3.09
C ASP A 22 -29.01 -12.02 3.26
N LYS A 23 -29.97 -11.59 4.10
CA LYS A 23 -30.14 -10.18 4.49
C LYS A 23 -28.98 -9.67 5.34
N ILE A 24 -28.42 -10.49 6.21
CA ILE A 24 -27.25 -10.14 7.04
C ILE A 24 -25.99 -10.11 6.16
N ARG A 25 -25.83 -11.06 5.23
CA ARG A 25 -24.71 -11.13 4.28
C ARG A 25 -24.70 -9.98 3.26
N THR A 26 -25.87 -9.39 2.99
CA THR A 26 -26.01 -8.20 2.13
C THR A 26 -25.96 -6.87 2.89
N ASN A 27 -26.12 -6.86 4.22
CA ASN A 27 -26.11 -5.64 5.05
C ASN A 27 -24.86 -5.44 5.91
N SER A 28 -23.94 -6.40 5.99
CA SER A 28 -22.63 -6.21 6.61
C SER A 28 -21.70 -5.39 5.69
N LYS A 29 -21.90 -4.07 5.71
CA LYS A 29 -21.07 -3.10 4.98
C LYS A 29 -19.60 -3.21 5.43
N PRO A 30 -18.62 -3.39 4.52
CA PRO A 30 -17.24 -3.07 4.82
C PRO A 30 -17.10 -1.56 5.04
N LYS A 31 -16.57 -1.13 6.19
CA LYS A 31 -16.11 0.25 6.38
C LYS A 31 -14.89 0.48 5.47
N ARG A 32 -15.14 0.89 4.23
CA ARG A 32 -14.12 1.11 3.19
C ARG A 32 -13.66 2.57 3.21
N ARG A 33 -12.55 2.86 3.89
CA ARG A 33 -11.68 4.01 3.57
C ARG A 33 -11.04 3.74 2.20
N TRP A 34 -11.05 4.72 1.30
CA TRP A 34 -10.63 4.55 -0.08
C TRP A 34 -9.45 5.48 -0.37
N GLU A 35 -8.24 4.91 -0.34
CA GLU A 35 -7.00 5.57 -0.76
C GLU A 35 -6.82 5.39 -2.28
N ARG A 36 -6.38 6.45 -2.98
CA ARG A 36 -5.87 6.39 -4.36
C ARG A 36 -4.35 6.19 -4.35
N PRO A 37 -3.75 5.57 -5.38
CA PRO A 37 -2.36 5.14 -5.34
C PRO A 37 -1.44 6.32 -5.67
N ILE A 38 -0.99 7.02 -4.64
CA ILE A 38 0.33 7.63 -4.60
C ILE A 38 1.33 6.46 -4.55
N ILE A 39 2.58 6.63 -5.01
CA ILE A 39 3.63 5.59 -4.94
C ILE A 39 3.75 5.12 -3.49
N ALA A 40 2.96 4.11 -3.17
CA ALA A 40 2.90 3.45 -1.92
C ALA A 40 3.63 2.14 -2.17
N ALA A 41 4.72 1.92 -1.45
CA ALA A 41 4.91 0.58 -0.95
C ALA A 41 3.63 0.28 -0.14
N THR A 42 2.60 -0.26 -0.80
CA THR A 42 1.35 -0.71 -0.18
C THR A 42 1.68 -1.89 0.70
N CYS A 43 2.28 -1.61 1.84
CA CYS A 43 2.32 -2.47 3.00
C CYS A 43 1.28 -1.95 3.98
N VAL A 44 0.01 -1.89 3.55
CA VAL A 44 -1.11 -1.95 4.49
C VAL A 44 -1.20 -3.40 4.95
N CYS A 45 -0.20 -3.86 5.69
CA CYS A 45 -0.37 -5.01 6.55
C CYS A 45 -1.09 -4.49 7.80
N LEU A 46 -2.41 -4.39 7.74
CA LEU A 46 -3.20 -4.60 8.95
C LEU A 46 -2.93 -6.06 9.35
N ILE A 47 -1.84 -6.27 10.08
CA ILE A 47 -1.57 -7.52 10.78
C ILE A 47 -2.65 -7.61 11.85
N VAL A 48 -3.78 -8.20 11.48
CA VAL A 48 -4.78 -8.62 12.46
C VAL A 48 -4.08 -9.67 13.30
N ALA A 49 -4.02 -9.40 14.60
CA ALA A 49 -3.49 -10.25 15.67
C ALA A 49 -4.04 -11.70 15.70
N GLY A 50 -4.89 -12.10 14.75
CA GLY A 50 -5.40 -13.45 14.58
C GLY A 50 -4.46 -14.42 13.84
N VAL A 51 -3.63 -13.97 12.90
CA VAL A 51 -2.73 -14.88 12.13
C VAL A 51 -1.43 -15.18 12.88
N LEU A 52 -1.08 -14.36 13.88
CA LEU A 52 0.10 -14.54 14.72
C LEU A 52 -0.17 -15.39 15.97
N ALA A 53 -1.40 -15.79 16.24
CA ALA A 53 -1.83 -16.47 17.47
C ALA A 53 -1.21 -17.87 17.73
N GLY A 54 -0.08 -18.20 17.09
CA GLY A 54 0.68 -19.42 17.33
C GLY A 54 2.16 -19.37 16.92
N ARG A 55 2.80 -18.20 16.68
CA ARG A 55 4.23 -18.18 16.36
C ARG A 55 5.08 -18.24 17.64
N ILE A 56 5.38 -19.46 18.09
CA ILE A 56 6.42 -19.65 19.12
C ILE A 56 7.80 -19.61 18.45
N PHE A 57 8.50 -18.49 18.61
CA PHE A 57 9.91 -18.38 18.26
C PHE A 57 10.74 -19.16 19.28
N SER A 58 11.65 -20.00 18.79
CA SER A 58 12.57 -20.75 19.66
C SER A 58 13.97 -20.22 19.45
N ASP A 59 14.61 -19.85 20.56
CA ASP A 59 16.05 -19.75 20.62
C ASP A 59 16.63 -21.17 20.52
N ARG A 60 17.55 -21.38 19.58
CA ARG A 60 18.37 -22.59 19.48
C ARG A 60 19.82 -22.14 19.48
N ALA A 61 20.73 -23.03 19.91
CA ALA A 61 22.17 -22.77 19.89
C ALA A 61 22.72 -22.34 18.50
N ASP A 62 21.95 -22.57 17.43
CA ASP A 62 22.26 -22.25 16.04
C ASP A 62 21.54 -21.01 15.47
N GLY A 63 20.80 -20.23 16.29
CA GLY A 63 20.14 -18.97 15.89
C GLY A 63 18.62 -18.93 16.13
N VAL A 64 17.99 -17.81 15.74
CA VAL A 64 16.54 -17.58 15.85
C VAL A 64 15.83 -18.35 14.74
N THR A 65 14.89 -19.21 15.12
CA THR A 65 14.04 -19.92 14.17
C THR A 65 12.67 -19.26 14.07
N ILE A 66 12.34 -18.81 12.87
CA ILE A 66 11.00 -18.31 12.54
C ILE A 66 10.14 -19.52 12.21
N PRO A 67 9.13 -19.84 13.03
CA PRO A 67 8.32 -21.03 12.85
C PRO A 67 7.58 -20.98 11.50
N LYS A 68 7.28 -22.15 10.94
CA LYS A 68 6.35 -22.22 9.81
C LYS A 68 4.99 -21.68 10.26
N ARG A 69 4.30 -20.95 9.38
CA ARG A 69 2.94 -20.47 9.67
C ARG A 69 2.00 -21.66 9.90
N GLU A 70 1.40 -21.73 11.08
CA GLU A 70 0.23 -22.57 11.34
C GLU A 70 -1.01 -21.71 11.14
N VAL A 71 -1.92 -22.13 10.26
CA VAL A 71 -3.18 -21.43 10.01
C VAL A 71 -4.21 -21.95 11.00
N SER A 72 -4.53 -21.17 12.03
CA SER A 72 -5.63 -21.46 12.95
C SER A 72 -6.91 -20.79 12.46
N LEU A 73 -7.97 -21.58 12.28
CA LEU A 73 -9.27 -21.15 11.73
C LEU A 73 -10.26 -20.66 12.80
N SER A 74 -9.78 -20.31 14.00
CA SER A 74 -10.65 -20.00 15.14
C SER A 74 -10.56 -18.55 15.59
N VAL A 75 -11.15 -17.62 14.83
CA VAL A 75 -11.59 -16.33 15.39
C VAL A 75 -12.69 -15.71 14.53
N GLU A 76 -13.78 -15.27 15.19
CA GLU A 76 -14.86 -14.43 14.64
C GLU A 76 -14.41 -12.98 14.36
N GLN A 77 -13.17 -12.78 13.93
CA GLN A 77 -12.61 -11.45 13.64
C GLN A 77 -12.46 -11.30 12.12
N SER A 78 -12.77 -10.10 11.63
CA SER A 78 -12.57 -9.69 10.23
C SER A 78 -11.11 -9.86 9.85
N ALA A 79 -10.76 -11.00 9.22
CA ALA A 79 -9.45 -11.26 8.66
C ALA A 79 -9.44 -10.80 7.20
N ASP A 80 -8.44 -10.00 6.83
CA ASP A 80 -8.11 -9.75 5.41
C ASP A 80 -6.98 -10.72 5.05
N MET A 81 -7.18 -11.55 4.04
CA MET A 81 -6.19 -12.56 3.65
C MET A 81 -4.98 -11.90 2.99
N LEU A 82 -3.79 -12.09 3.58
CA LEU A 82 -2.53 -11.71 2.94
C LEU A 82 -2.41 -12.39 1.56
N ARG A 83 -1.79 -11.71 0.60
CA ARG A 83 -1.44 -12.33 -0.69
C ARG A 83 -0.28 -13.30 -0.48
N PHE A 84 -0.50 -14.57 -0.80
CA PHE A 84 0.54 -15.60 -0.67
C PHE A 84 0.31 -16.79 -1.61
N PHE A 85 1.34 -17.61 -1.77
CA PHE A 85 1.25 -18.95 -2.36
C PHE A 85 2.27 -19.93 -1.76
N ILE A 86 2.02 -21.22 -1.93
CA ILE A 86 2.86 -22.30 -1.42
C ILE A 86 3.73 -22.84 -2.55
N TYR A 87 5.04 -22.84 -2.34
CA TYR A 87 6.00 -23.45 -3.27
C TYR A 87 7.09 -24.21 -2.52
N ARG A 88 7.34 -25.44 -2.94
CA ARG A 88 8.24 -26.42 -2.31
C ARG A 88 8.00 -26.55 -0.80
N GLY A 89 6.74 -26.57 -0.39
CA GLY A 89 6.34 -26.67 1.02
C GLY A 89 6.70 -25.45 1.88
N ASN A 90 6.97 -24.30 1.27
CA ASN A 90 7.18 -23.00 1.93
C ASN A 90 6.10 -22.01 1.49
N CYS A 91 5.73 -21.10 2.39
CA CYS A 91 4.80 -20.02 2.11
C CYS A 91 5.60 -18.78 1.65
N TYR A 92 5.22 -18.22 0.50
CA TYR A 92 5.75 -16.98 -0.05
C TYR A 92 4.66 -15.92 0.03
N VAL A 93 4.96 -14.82 0.69
CA VAL A 93 3.99 -13.80 1.08
C VAL A 93 4.39 -12.51 0.43
N GLU A 94 3.41 -11.78 -0.12
CA GLU A 94 3.65 -10.49 -0.75
C GLU A 94 4.40 -9.56 0.21
N TYR A 95 5.43 -8.94 -0.33
CA TYR A 95 6.35 -8.06 0.38
C TYR A 95 6.34 -6.65 -0.20
N ASP A 96 6.47 -6.53 -1.52
CA ASP A 96 6.61 -5.24 -2.20
C ASP A 96 6.09 -5.34 -3.63
N ARG A 97 5.91 -4.19 -4.28
CA ARG A 97 5.49 -4.08 -5.67
C ARG A 97 6.36 -3.09 -6.44
N ILE A 98 6.88 -3.54 -7.57
CA ILE A 98 7.63 -2.72 -8.51
C ILE A 98 6.67 -2.26 -9.60
N TYR A 99 6.55 -0.95 -9.80
CA TYR A 99 5.68 -0.33 -10.80
C TYR A 99 6.42 -0.02 -12.10
N ASP A 100 7.74 0.17 -12.03
CA ASP A 100 8.58 0.44 -13.20
C ASP A 100 8.87 -0.83 -14.01
N ASP A 101 9.23 -0.64 -15.28
CA ASP A 101 9.73 -1.70 -16.16
C ASP A 101 11.12 -2.20 -15.69
N ALA A 102 11.15 -2.98 -14.61
CA ALA A 102 12.36 -3.62 -14.10
C ALA A 102 12.62 -4.96 -14.80
N ASP A 103 13.82 -5.15 -15.35
CA ASP A 103 14.24 -6.42 -15.95
C ASP A 103 14.68 -7.45 -14.89
N ILE A 104 13.80 -7.74 -13.92
CA ILE A 104 14.10 -8.60 -12.77
C ILE A 104 13.43 -9.98 -12.85
N ILE A 105 12.52 -10.21 -13.79
CA ILE A 105 11.83 -11.50 -13.94
C ILE A 105 12.78 -12.55 -14.51
N GLY A 106 12.97 -13.63 -13.76
CA GLY A 106 13.77 -14.80 -14.14
C GLY A 106 12.94 -15.93 -14.74
N LYS A 107 13.33 -17.16 -14.43
CA LYS A 107 12.70 -18.36 -14.97
C LYS A 107 11.30 -18.56 -14.37
N HIS A 108 10.35 -19.03 -15.20
CA HIS A 108 9.05 -19.51 -14.74
C HIS A 108 9.19 -20.75 -13.83
N LEU A 109 8.53 -20.72 -12.67
CA LEU A 109 8.61 -21.78 -11.65
C LEU A 109 7.30 -22.55 -11.47
N GLY A 110 6.14 -21.92 -11.71
CA GLY A 110 4.83 -22.54 -11.56
C GLY A 110 3.70 -21.53 -11.62
N ALA A 111 2.48 -22.00 -11.35
CA ALA A 111 1.27 -21.18 -11.32
C ALA A 111 0.51 -21.41 -10.01
N ALA A 112 0.25 -20.32 -9.28
CA ALA A 112 -0.56 -20.32 -8.07
C ALA A 112 -2.06 -20.36 -8.44
N THR A 113 -2.84 -21.11 -7.66
CA THR A 113 -4.25 -21.38 -8.00
C THR A 113 -5.20 -20.23 -7.67
N GLY A 114 -4.88 -19.41 -6.65
CA GLY A 114 -5.76 -18.37 -6.11
C GLY A 114 -7.07 -18.90 -5.53
N LEU A 115 -7.06 -20.12 -5.01
CA LEU A 115 -8.24 -20.80 -4.46
C LEU A 115 -8.33 -20.73 -2.93
N ILE A 116 -7.31 -20.19 -2.26
CA ILE A 116 -7.33 -20.03 -0.81
C ILE A 116 -8.00 -18.71 -0.45
N ASP A 117 -8.98 -18.79 0.45
CA ASP A 117 -9.69 -17.68 1.07
C ASP A 117 -9.74 -17.86 2.61
N GLU A 118 -10.33 -16.91 3.32
CA GLU A 118 -10.39 -16.86 4.79
C GLU A 118 -11.09 -18.07 5.42
N TRP A 119 -11.83 -18.84 4.62
CA TRP A 119 -12.66 -19.96 5.06
C TRP A 119 -12.11 -21.31 4.59
N THR A 120 -10.98 -21.30 3.89
CA THR A 120 -10.40 -22.50 3.32
C THR A 120 -9.81 -23.39 4.42
N PRO A 121 -10.19 -24.69 4.50
CA PRO A 121 -9.70 -25.58 5.53
C PRO A 121 -8.22 -25.93 5.35
N GLN A 122 -7.54 -26.25 6.45
CA GLN A 122 -6.09 -26.47 6.50
C GLN A 122 -5.60 -27.56 5.53
N ASP A 123 -6.40 -28.60 5.25
CA ASP A 123 -6.04 -29.67 4.31
C ASP A 123 -5.91 -29.20 2.85
N LYS A 124 -6.36 -27.98 2.54
CA LYS A 124 -6.27 -27.37 1.20
C LYS A 124 -5.02 -26.52 1.00
N TYR A 125 -4.22 -26.29 2.05
CA TYR A 125 -2.94 -25.59 1.98
C TYR A 125 -1.86 -26.53 1.44
N VAL A 126 -1.98 -26.87 0.16
CA VAL A 126 -1.10 -27.79 -0.57
C VAL A 126 -0.18 -27.03 -1.53
N GLU A 127 0.79 -27.74 -2.11
CA GLU A 127 1.71 -27.20 -3.12
C GLU A 127 0.96 -26.47 -4.26
N LEU A 128 1.44 -25.28 -4.63
CA LEU A 128 0.85 -24.34 -5.60
C LEU A 128 -0.49 -23.70 -5.19
N ALA A 129 -1.03 -24.03 -4.01
CA ALA A 129 -2.20 -23.32 -3.49
C ALA A 129 -1.79 -21.94 -2.94
N GLY A 130 -2.67 -20.95 -3.08
CA GLY A 130 -2.44 -19.59 -2.61
C GLY A 130 -3.70 -18.74 -2.72
N SER A 131 -3.66 -17.55 -2.15
CA SER A 131 -4.72 -16.53 -2.25
C SER A 131 -4.62 -15.70 -3.51
N VAL A 132 -3.46 -15.73 -4.17
CA VAL A 132 -3.24 -15.12 -5.48
C VAL A 132 -3.23 -16.17 -6.59
N LYS A 133 -3.74 -15.78 -7.76
CA LYS A 133 -3.76 -16.61 -8.97
C LYS A 133 -2.78 -16.07 -9.99
N GLY A 134 -2.02 -16.96 -10.63
CA GLY A 134 -1.20 -16.61 -11.78
C GLY A 134 0.17 -17.30 -11.78
N ASP A 135 0.93 -17.05 -12.82
CA ASP A 135 2.29 -17.58 -12.98
C ASP A 135 3.27 -16.83 -12.06
N PHE A 136 4.19 -17.58 -11.45
CA PHE A 136 5.27 -17.03 -10.62
C PHE A 136 6.65 -17.49 -11.11
N TYR A 137 7.65 -16.65 -10.81
CA TYR A 137 8.96 -16.68 -11.42
C TYR A 137 10.06 -16.49 -10.37
N GLU A 138 11.29 -16.86 -10.74
CA GLU A 138 12.50 -16.43 -10.03
C GLU A 138 12.65 -14.90 -10.13
N VAL A 139 13.26 -14.30 -9.10
CA VAL A 139 13.74 -12.91 -9.13
C VAL A 139 15.24 -12.95 -9.45
N LYS A 140 15.66 -12.34 -10.56
CA LYS A 140 17.07 -12.32 -10.98
C LYS A 140 17.93 -11.72 -9.86
N GLY A 141 19.00 -12.42 -9.51
CA GLY A 141 19.92 -12.00 -8.45
C GLY A 141 19.54 -12.46 -7.05
N TYR A 142 18.37 -13.09 -6.85
CA TYR A 142 17.91 -13.57 -5.55
C TYR A 142 17.76 -15.10 -5.52
N ASP A 143 17.98 -15.70 -4.35
CA ASP A 143 17.74 -17.14 -4.15
C ASP A 143 16.22 -17.43 -4.21
N PRO A 144 15.74 -18.31 -5.11
CA PRO A 144 14.33 -18.67 -5.21
C PRO A 144 13.75 -19.36 -3.97
N SER A 145 14.58 -19.79 -3.02
CA SER A 145 14.17 -20.27 -1.70
C SER A 145 13.84 -19.15 -0.71
N PHE A 146 14.13 -17.90 -1.08
CA PHE A 146 13.88 -16.70 -0.29
C PHE A 146 12.90 -15.73 -0.99
N MET A 147 13.11 -15.40 -2.26
CA MET A 147 12.28 -14.39 -2.95
C MET A 147 11.82 -14.88 -4.33
N LEU A 148 10.54 -14.65 -4.63
CA LEU A 148 9.87 -14.98 -5.88
C LEU A 148 9.04 -13.78 -6.36
N CYS A 149 8.59 -13.78 -7.61
CA CYS A 149 7.71 -12.71 -8.11
C CYS A 149 6.56 -13.21 -8.98
N MET A 150 5.53 -12.38 -9.11
CA MET A 150 4.43 -12.52 -10.07
C MET A 150 4.29 -11.23 -10.87
N LYS A 151 4.04 -11.33 -12.17
CA LYS A 151 3.73 -10.18 -13.03
C LYS A 151 2.23 -9.98 -13.10
N ASP A 152 1.76 -8.75 -12.89
CA ASP A 152 0.36 -8.39 -13.01
C ASP A 152 0.00 -7.95 -14.45
N ALA A 153 -1.30 -7.86 -14.73
CA ALA A 153 -1.82 -7.47 -16.04
C ALA A 153 -1.43 -6.04 -16.45
N ASP A 154 -1.21 -5.14 -15.48
CA ASP A 154 -0.78 -3.77 -15.71
C ASP A 154 0.74 -3.63 -15.95
N GLY A 155 1.48 -4.74 -15.91
CA GLY A 155 2.93 -4.75 -16.12
C GLY A 155 3.75 -4.74 -14.83
N SER A 156 3.16 -4.33 -13.70
CA SER A 156 3.82 -4.30 -12.39
C SER A 156 4.23 -5.70 -11.91
N ILE A 157 5.19 -5.73 -11.00
CA ILE A 157 5.77 -6.96 -10.46
C ILE A 157 5.54 -7.00 -8.95
N PHE A 158 4.79 -7.99 -8.49
CA PHE A 158 4.66 -8.29 -7.07
C PHE A 158 5.81 -9.18 -6.62
N LEU A 159 6.49 -8.79 -5.54
CA LEU A 159 7.53 -9.56 -4.88
C LEU A 159 6.95 -10.33 -3.71
N PHE A 160 7.37 -11.59 -3.56
CA PHE A 160 6.95 -12.46 -2.48
C PHE A 160 8.18 -13.02 -1.77
N VAL A 161 8.20 -12.93 -0.44
CA VAL A 161 9.29 -13.43 0.39
C VAL A 161 8.85 -14.62 1.23
N ARG A 162 9.79 -15.53 1.45
CA ARG A 162 9.63 -16.61 2.42
C ARG A 162 9.84 -16.04 3.82
N ASP A 163 8.75 -15.66 4.47
CA ASP A 163 8.77 -15.03 5.79
C ASP A 163 8.88 -16.03 6.97
N SER A 164 8.97 -17.33 6.69
CA SER A 164 8.83 -18.37 7.71
C SER A 164 9.58 -19.68 7.38
N GLY A 165 9.83 -20.48 8.43
CA GLY A 165 10.61 -21.70 8.34
C GLY A 165 12.10 -21.47 8.09
N LEU A 166 12.61 -20.29 8.46
CA LEU A 166 14.01 -19.89 8.36
C LEU A 166 14.67 -19.93 9.74
N THR A 167 15.94 -20.31 9.79
CA THR A 167 16.79 -20.12 10.97
C THR A 167 17.87 -19.12 10.59
N LEU A 168 18.01 -18.06 11.39
CA LEU A 168 18.99 -17.01 11.19
C LEU A 168 19.80 -16.80 12.46
N LYS A 169 21.13 -16.81 12.36
CA LYS A 169 22.01 -16.56 13.49
C LYS A 169 22.52 -15.13 13.53
N TYR A 170 23.10 -14.68 12.42
CA TYR A 170 23.66 -13.34 12.26
C TYR A 170 22.92 -12.56 11.19
N GLY A 171 22.83 -11.25 11.36
CA GLY A 171 22.20 -10.36 10.39
C GLY A 171 22.81 -10.47 8.99
N SER A 172 24.09 -10.81 8.85
CA SER A 172 24.75 -11.04 7.56
C SER A 172 24.02 -12.07 6.70
N GLU A 173 23.45 -13.12 7.31
CA GLU A 173 22.70 -14.15 6.59
C GLU A 173 21.45 -13.56 5.91
N LEU A 174 20.88 -12.48 6.44
CA LEU A 174 19.77 -11.76 5.81
C LEU A 174 20.27 -10.62 4.93
N TYR A 175 20.94 -9.63 5.52
CA TYR A 175 21.26 -8.36 4.87
C TYR A 175 22.34 -8.49 3.79
N THR A 176 23.33 -9.37 3.99
CA THR A 176 24.38 -9.61 2.98
C THR A 176 23.98 -10.72 2.02
N ASP A 177 23.63 -11.90 2.55
CA ASP A 177 23.52 -13.10 1.72
C ASP A 177 22.19 -13.18 0.94
N ARG A 178 21.09 -12.67 1.50
CA ARG A 178 19.75 -12.77 0.88
C ARG A 178 19.29 -11.47 0.24
N LEU A 179 19.62 -10.33 0.84
CA LEU A 179 19.18 -9.00 0.37
C LEU A 179 20.27 -8.25 -0.40
N HIS A 180 21.53 -8.70 -0.33
CA HIS A 180 22.67 -8.08 -1.02
C HIS A 180 22.82 -6.58 -0.75
N LEU A 181 22.44 -6.13 0.46
CA LEU A 181 22.21 -4.73 0.78
C LEU A 181 23.42 -3.85 0.47
N ALA A 182 24.59 -4.13 1.05
CA ALA A 182 25.81 -3.32 0.95
C ALA A 182 26.30 -3.10 -0.50
N GLY A 183 26.08 -4.08 -1.37
CA GLY A 183 26.60 -4.06 -2.75
C GLY A 183 25.60 -3.60 -3.79
N ASN A 184 24.32 -3.43 -3.43
CA ASN A 184 23.23 -3.27 -4.39
C ASN A 184 22.31 -2.07 -4.11
N TYR A 185 22.44 -1.38 -2.97
CA TYR A 185 21.66 -0.16 -2.77
C TYR A 185 22.20 0.98 -3.64
N ALA A 186 21.28 1.80 -4.16
CA ALA A 186 21.55 3.00 -4.96
C ALA A 186 21.32 4.27 -4.13
N SER A 187 20.26 4.29 -3.32
CA SER A 187 19.93 5.43 -2.47
C SER A 187 19.14 4.98 -1.23
N VAL A 188 19.08 5.84 -0.21
CA VAL A 188 18.31 5.58 1.02
C VAL A 188 17.33 6.72 1.26
N GLN A 189 16.05 6.39 1.36
CA GLN A 189 15.02 7.33 1.81
C GLN A 189 14.54 6.97 3.21
N TYR A 190 13.96 7.93 3.91
CA TYR A 190 13.36 7.68 5.22
C TYR A 190 12.17 8.58 5.49
N GLU A 191 11.30 8.13 6.38
CA GLU A 191 10.26 8.95 7.01
C GLU A 191 10.09 8.54 8.48
N SER A 192 9.49 9.43 9.28
CA SER A 192 9.14 9.10 10.67
C SER A 192 8.01 8.06 10.72
N HIS A 193 7.93 7.30 11.81
CA HIS A 193 6.81 6.38 11.98
C HIS A 193 5.45 7.11 12.01
N ASP A 194 5.38 8.32 12.56
CA ASP A 194 4.16 9.14 12.55
C ASP A 194 3.76 9.56 11.13
N SER A 195 4.73 9.90 10.28
CA SER A 195 4.47 10.16 8.85
C SER A 195 3.91 8.93 8.17
N TRP A 196 4.57 7.77 8.34
CA TRP A 196 4.15 6.51 7.73
C TRP A 196 2.77 6.06 8.22
N PHE A 197 2.54 6.08 9.54
CA PHE A 197 1.30 5.62 10.17
C PHE A 197 0.08 6.46 9.78
N ASN A 198 0.29 7.76 9.56
CA ASN A 198 -0.76 8.68 9.14
C ASN A 198 -0.75 8.98 7.64
N SER A 199 0.04 8.24 6.85
CA SER A 199 0.16 8.43 5.39
C SER A 199 0.46 9.88 4.99
N ARG A 200 1.32 10.58 5.74
CA ARG A 200 1.71 11.97 5.44
C ARG A 200 2.77 12.08 4.34
N HIS A 201 3.50 10.99 4.10
CA HIS A 201 4.51 10.91 3.05
C HIS A 201 5.60 11.98 3.15
N GLU A 202 6.01 12.32 4.38
CA GLU A 202 7.14 13.20 4.65
C GLU A 202 8.46 12.43 4.43
N LEU A 203 8.72 12.07 3.17
CA LEU A 203 9.90 11.32 2.77
C LEU A 203 11.11 12.24 2.59
N TYR A 204 12.26 11.76 3.05
CA TYR A 204 13.53 12.44 2.95
C TYR A 204 14.56 11.52 2.32
N GLN A 205 15.27 12.01 1.33
CA GLN A 205 16.49 11.41 0.80
C GLN A 205 17.62 11.62 1.81
N LEU A 206 18.17 10.52 2.32
CA LEU A 206 19.29 10.53 3.25
C LEU A 206 20.61 10.70 2.47
N ASN A 207 21.13 11.92 2.41
CA ASN A 207 22.49 12.18 1.90
C ASN A 207 23.49 12.17 3.07
N ALA A 208 23.51 11.07 3.81
CA ALA A 208 24.49 10.87 4.87
C ALA A 208 25.89 10.63 4.27
N SER A 209 26.94 10.84 5.07
CA SER A 209 28.29 10.39 4.68
C SER A 209 28.30 8.88 4.48
N ASP A 210 29.04 8.40 3.46
CA ASP A 210 29.23 6.97 3.19
C ASP A 210 29.63 6.17 4.43
N ASP A 211 30.36 6.78 5.36
CA ASP A 211 30.76 6.18 6.64
C ASP A 211 29.56 5.83 7.54
N LEU A 212 28.51 6.65 7.60
CA LEU A 212 27.33 6.41 8.44
C LEU A 212 26.52 5.23 7.92
N LEU A 213 26.28 5.19 6.61
CA LEU A 213 25.55 4.10 5.97
C LEU A 213 26.33 2.79 6.03
N ARG A 214 27.65 2.85 5.84
CA ARG A 214 28.52 1.69 6.03
C ARG A 214 28.48 1.18 7.47
N ASP A 215 28.62 2.06 8.46
CA ASP A 215 28.57 1.68 9.88
C ASP A 215 27.21 1.07 10.26
N LEU A 216 26.11 1.58 9.69
CA LEU A 216 24.78 0.99 9.84
C LEU A 216 24.74 -0.44 9.27
N ILE A 217 25.16 -0.62 8.01
CA ILE A 217 25.10 -1.91 7.32
C ILE A 217 26.04 -2.94 7.98
N ASP A 218 27.25 -2.52 8.38
CA ASP A 218 28.19 -3.37 9.11
C ASP A 218 27.63 -3.77 10.47
N GLY A 219 26.96 -2.84 11.16
CA GLY A 219 26.26 -3.11 12.41
C GLY A 219 25.12 -4.12 12.25
N LEU A 220 24.32 -3.99 11.19
CA LEU A 220 23.27 -4.95 10.85
C LEU A 220 23.86 -6.34 10.58
N ASN A 221 24.94 -6.42 9.82
CA ASN A 221 25.59 -7.68 9.45
C ASN A 221 26.21 -8.40 10.66
N ALA A 222 26.82 -7.65 11.58
CA ALA A 222 27.53 -8.20 12.73
C ALA A 222 26.60 -8.65 13.88
N ALA A 223 25.39 -8.10 13.97
CA ALA A 223 24.47 -8.38 15.05
C ALA A 223 23.92 -9.81 14.99
N GLU A 224 23.76 -10.42 16.16
CA GLU A 224 23.01 -11.68 16.30
C GLU A 224 21.51 -11.39 16.26
N PHE A 225 20.75 -12.32 15.68
CA PHE A 225 19.30 -12.24 15.72
C PHE A 225 18.80 -12.49 17.14
N VAL A 226 17.84 -11.67 17.56
CA VAL A 226 17.11 -11.77 18.81
C VAL A 226 15.67 -12.19 18.48
N PRO A 227 15.12 -13.22 19.16
CA PRO A 227 13.74 -13.63 18.94
C PRO A 227 12.78 -12.55 19.45
N TYR A 228 11.64 -12.41 18.77
CA TYR A 228 10.55 -11.57 19.24
C TYR A 228 9.75 -12.27 20.35
N ASP A 229 9.49 -11.55 21.44
CA ASP A 229 8.51 -11.97 22.44
C ASP A 229 7.16 -11.30 22.12
N GLU A 230 6.19 -12.09 21.66
CA GLU A 230 4.85 -11.62 21.30
C GLU A 230 4.02 -11.09 22.49
N THR A 231 4.49 -11.30 23.73
CA THR A 231 3.79 -10.82 24.93
C THR A 231 3.94 -9.32 25.17
N GLU A 232 4.93 -8.68 24.56
CA GLU A 232 5.05 -7.24 24.54
C GLU A 232 4.28 -6.71 23.31
N ASN A 233 3.24 -5.90 23.53
CA ASN A 233 2.42 -5.34 22.45
C ASN A 233 3.17 -4.18 21.79
N ILE A 234 4.20 -4.51 21.02
CA ILE A 234 5.15 -3.53 20.47
C ILE A 234 4.69 -2.92 19.14
N TYR A 235 3.53 -3.37 18.62
CA TYR A 235 3.07 -3.18 17.25
C TYR A 235 2.73 -1.74 16.82
N SER A 236 2.53 -0.80 17.74
CA SER A 236 2.11 0.57 17.37
C SER A 236 2.89 1.72 18.02
N GLU A 237 3.80 1.49 18.97
CA GLU A 237 4.38 2.59 19.78
C GLU A 237 5.92 2.64 19.84
N THR A 238 6.63 1.78 19.08
CA THR A 238 8.10 1.66 19.22
C THR A 238 8.89 1.88 17.96
N ALA A 239 8.27 1.76 16.78
CA ALA A 239 8.91 2.19 15.54
C ALA A 239 9.13 3.69 15.59
N SER A 240 10.36 4.09 15.32
CA SER A 240 10.79 5.49 15.31
C SER A 240 10.86 6.00 13.86
N TYR A 241 11.46 5.21 12.97
CA TYR A 241 11.68 5.57 11.57
C TYR A 241 11.55 4.36 10.65
N HIS A 242 11.14 4.64 9.41
CA HIS A 242 11.16 3.73 8.28
C HIS A 242 12.29 4.13 7.34
N LEU A 243 13.16 3.20 6.97
CA LEU A 243 14.24 3.38 6.01
C LEU A 243 13.97 2.51 4.77
N TYR A 244 14.08 3.12 3.59
CA TYR A 244 13.86 2.51 2.29
C TYR A 244 15.17 2.53 1.52
N PHE A 245 15.87 1.41 1.47
CA PHE A 245 17.02 1.24 0.60
C PHE A 245 16.51 0.93 -0.80
N LYS A 246 16.63 1.89 -1.71
CA LYS A 246 16.29 1.74 -3.12
C LYS A 246 17.45 1.01 -3.80
N MET A 247 17.18 -0.17 -4.34
CA MET A 247 18.18 -1.06 -4.90
C MET A 247 18.38 -0.79 -6.39
N GLN A 248 19.55 -1.11 -6.94
CA GLN A 248 19.88 -0.88 -8.36
C GLN A 248 19.02 -1.73 -9.31
N ASP A 249 18.45 -2.82 -8.84
CA ASP A 249 17.56 -3.71 -9.59
C ASP A 249 16.07 -3.31 -9.52
N GLY A 250 15.75 -2.18 -8.89
CA GLY A 250 14.40 -1.67 -8.73
C GLY A 250 13.64 -2.19 -7.50
N THR A 251 14.21 -3.13 -6.75
CA THR A 251 13.62 -3.57 -5.46
C THR A 251 13.81 -2.52 -4.37
N THR A 252 13.02 -2.61 -3.29
CA THR A 252 13.24 -1.83 -2.07
C THR A 252 13.46 -2.75 -0.87
N VAL A 253 14.53 -2.51 -0.10
CA VAL A 253 14.71 -3.12 1.23
C VAL A 253 14.17 -2.15 2.28
N HIS A 254 13.05 -2.51 2.91
CA HIS A 254 12.36 -1.72 3.92
C HIS A 254 12.74 -2.17 5.33
N ILE A 255 13.36 -1.26 6.07
CA ILE A 255 13.86 -1.49 7.43
C ILE A 255 13.15 -0.57 8.40
N LEU A 256 12.73 -1.10 9.55
CA LEU A 256 12.13 -0.35 10.64
C LEU A 256 13.16 -0.18 11.76
N LEU A 257 13.35 1.06 12.22
CA LEU A 257 14.15 1.38 13.40
C LEU A 257 13.24 1.48 14.62
N TRP A 258 13.54 0.71 15.66
CA TRP A 258 12.76 0.64 16.89
C TRP A 258 13.57 1.15 18.09
N LYS A 259 12.85 1.52 19.16
CA LYS A 259 13.47 1.93 20.44
C LYS A 259 14.56 0.95 20.88
N ASP A 260 15.55 1.47 21.61
CA ASP A 260 16.68 0.70 22.15
C ASP A 260 17.57 0.01 21.11
N GLY A 261 17.53 0.45 19.85
CA GLY A 261 18.44 0.00 18.79
C GLY A 261 18.00 -1.26 18.06
N TYR A 262 16.77 -1.71 18.29
CA TYR A 262 16.20 -2.82 17.55
C TYR A 262 15.90 -2.43 16.10
N VAL A 263 16.17 -3.35 15.18
CA VAL A 263 15.97 -3.16 13.75
C VAL A 263 15.34 -4.39 13.14
N ILE A 264 14.35 -4.18 12.27
CA ILE A 264 13.58 -5.22 11.62
C ILE A 264 13.55 -4.98 10.12
N TYR A 265 13.73 -6.06 9.35
CA TYR A 265 13.37 -6.08 7.93
C TYR A 265 11.87 -6.37 7.80
N GLN A 266 11.12 -5.48 7.13
CA GLN A 266 9.66 -5.57 7.03
C GLN A 266 9.21 -6.92 6.46
N GLY A 267 9.96 -7.52 5.53
CA GLY A 267 9.60 -8.81 4.94
C GLY A 267 9.78 -10.01 5.86
N LEU A 268 10.32 -9.82 7.07
CA LEU A 268 10.61 -10.90 8.01
C LEU A 268 10.24 -10.54 9.46
N TRP A 269 8.94 -10.44 9.71
CA TRP A 269 8.39 -10.22 11.05
C TRP A 269 8.73 -11.36 12.01
N GLY A 270 9.40 -11.03 13.11
CA GLY A 270 9.76 -11.95 14.20
C GLY A 270 11.25 -12.23 14.38
N ALA A 271 12.11 -11.64 13.55
CA ALA A 271 13.56 -11.72 13.69
C ALA A 271 14.17 -10.31 13.74
N PHE A 272 14.77 -9.99 14.89
CA PHE A 272 15.27 -8.66 15.21
C PHE A 272 16.79 -8.69 15.26
N VAL A 273 17.44 -7.61 14.84
CA VAL A 273 18.84 -7.37 15.24
C VAL A 273 18.88 -6.16 16.14
N GLN A 274 19.83 -6.12 17.07
CA GLN A 274 20.04 -4.95 17.92
C GLN A 274 21.38 -4.29 17.59
N LEU A 275 21.32 -3.06 17.12
CA LEU A 275 22.51 -2.27 16.82
C LEU A 275 23.20 -1.80 18.10
N GLN A 276 24.51 -1.58 18.02
CA GLN A 276 25.23 -0.93 19.11
C GLN A 276 24.69 0.48 19.35
N LYS A 277 24.50 0.81 20.63
CA LYS A 277 23.87 2.05 21.09
C LYS A 277 24.46 3.30 20.46
N ASP A 278 25.79 3.40 20.37
CA ASP A 278 26.46 4.58 19.83
C ASP A 278 26.21 4.74 18.32
N SER A 279 26.24 3.65 17.55
CA SER A 279 25.94 3.68 16.11
C SER A 279 24.47 4.01 15.85
N TYR A 280 23.57 3.44 16.65
CA TYR A 280 22.14 3.71 16.55
C TYR A 280 21.79 5.16 16.87
N ASN A 281 22.33 5.71 17.96
CA ASN A 281 22.06 7.10 18.35
C ASN A 281 22.59 8.11 17.33
N LYS A 282 23.76 7.85 16.73
CA LYS A 282 24.29 8.70 15.65
C LYS A 282 23.37 8.73 14.44
N LEU A 283 22.81 7.57 14.06
CA LEU A 283 21.83 7.51 12.99
C LEU A 283 20.58 8.32 13.34
N LEU A 284 20.02 8.11 14.53
CA LEU A 284 18.83 8.86 14.98
C LEU A 284 19.07 10.38 14.98
N GLU A 285 20.20 10.86 15.47
CA GLU A 285 20.53 12.29 15.47
C GLU A 285 20.52 12.87 14.05
N VAL A 286 20.99 12.13 13.05
CA VAL A 286 20.95 12.54 11.64
C VAL A 286 19.51 12.58 11.12
N LEU A 287 18.71 11.56 11.42
CA LEU A 287 17.32 11.46 10.95
C LEU A 287 16.42 12.53 11.58
N GLU A 288 16.52 12.73 12.89
CA GLU A 288 15.74 13.69 13.68
C GLU A 288 16.02 15.14 13.28
N ASN A 289 17.29 15.47 13.01
CA ASN A 289 17.68 16.82 12.60
C ASN A 289 17.64 17.03 11.08
N HIS A 290 17.28 16.00 10.30
CA HIS A 290 17.37 16.00 8.84
C HIS A 290 18.75 16.45 8.33
N THR A 291 19.82 16.04 9.02
CA THR A 291 21.18 16.52 8.75
C THR A 291 21.64 16.05 7.36
N GLY A 292 21.77 16.98 6.42
CA GLY A 292 22.16 16.67 5.04
C GLY A 292 21.03 16.05 4.20
N ALA A 293 19.86 15.79 4.78
CA ALA A 293 18.75 15.21 4.06
C ALA A 293 18.04 16.25 3.19
N VAL A 294 17.52 15.83 2.03
CA VAL A 294 16.64 16.64 1.18
C VAL A 294 15.29 15.93 1.06
N PRO A 295 14.16 16.63 1.01
CA PRO A 295 12.87 15.97 0.76
C PRO A 295 12.94 15.13 -0.52
N ALA A 296 12.45 13.88 -0.46
CA ALA A 296 12.22 13.06 -1.66
C ALA A 296 10.82 13.41 -2.23
N GLU A 297 10.67 13.47 -3.56
CA GLU A 297 9.47 13.98 -4.24
C GLU A 297 8.13 13.32 -3.83
N PRO A 298 6.98 13.98 -4.10
CA PRO A 298 6.69 15.39 -3.93
C PRO A 298 5.84 15.56 -2.66
N ARG A 299 6.23 16.54 -1.85
CA ARG A 299 5.35 17.14 -0.84
C ARG A 299 4.01 17.46 -1.50
N SER A 300 2.96 16.72 -1.16
CA SER A 300 1.66 17.37 -1.10
C SER A 300 1.76 18.34 0.07
N VAL A 301 1.74 19.64 -0.23
CA VAL A 301 1.51 20.63 0.82
C VAL A 301 0.00 20.68 0.96
N GLU A 302 -0.52 20.34 2.13
CA GLU A 302 -1.94 20.57 2.42
C GLU A 302 -2.25 22.04 2.13
N LYS A 303 -3.21 22.27 1.24
CA LYS A 303 -3.64 23.57 0.75
C LYS A 303 -5.08 23.82 1.16
N SER A 304 -5.50 25.07 1.09
CA SER A 304 -6.92 25.40 1.10
C SER A 304 -7.53 25.16 -0.29
N ALA A 305 -8.84 24.93 -0.37
CA ALA A 305 -9.52 24.92 -1.66
C ALA A 305 -9.37 26.24 -2.43
N GLU A 306 -9.17 27.36 -1.71
CA GLU A 306 -8.90 28.67 -2.31
C GLU A 306 -7.52 28.71 -3.00
N ASP A 307 -6.49 28.11 -2.42
CA ASP A 307 -5.17 27.99 -3.07
C ASP A 307 -5.27 27.19 -4.37
N CYS A 308 -6.04 26.10 -4.36
CA CYS A 308 -6.31 25.28 -5.53
C CYS A 308 -7.01 26.08 -6.64
N VAL A 309 -8.07 26.81 -6.31
CA VAL A 309 -8.78 27.67 -7.28
C VAL A 309 -7.88 28.78 -7.83
N ASN A 310 -6.96 29.31 -7.01
CA ASN A 310 -6.04 30.37 -7.39
C ASN A 310 -4.76 29.88 -8.09
N ASP A 311 -4.59 28.56 -8.29
CA ASP A 311 -3.44 28.02 -9.01
C ASP A 311 -3.38 28.57 -10.45
N PRO A 312 -2.24 29.12 -10.90
CA PRO A 312 -2.14 29.82 -12.17
C PRO A 312 -2.26 28.91 -13.40
N GLU A 313 -2.01 27.61 -13.27
CA GLU A 313 -1.98 26.67 -14.39
C GLU A 313 -3.28 25.87 -14.48
N LEU A 314 -3.69 25.27 -13.37
CA LEU A 314 -4.81 24.34 -13.29
C LEU A 314 -6.03 24.91 -12.57
N GLY A 315 -5.90 25.98 -11.79
CA GLY A 315 -6.95 26.50 -10.90
C GLY A 315 -8.25 26.88 -11.63
N ARG A 316 -8.15 27.39 -12.87
CA ARG A 316 -9.32 27.72 -13.71
C ARG A 316 -10.21 26.52 -14.05
N TYR A 317 -9.67 25.30 -13.99
CA TYR A 317 -10.39 24.07 -14.31
C TYR A 317 -11.02 23.43 -13.06
N VAL A 318 -10.79 23.98 -11.87
CA VAL A 318 -11.52 23.58 -10.67
C VAL A 318 -13.00 23.96 -10.85
N PRO A 319 -13.94 23.02 -10.67
CA PRO A 319 -15.37 23.28 -10.76
C PRO A 319 -15.79 24.49 -9.93
N SER A 320 -16.51 25.44 -10.53
CA SER A 320 -17.03 26.60 -9.80
C SER A 320 -18.26 26.27 -8.93
N TYR A 321 -18.89 25.11 -9.16
CA TYR A 321 -20.04 24.63 -8.40
C TYR A 321 -19.63 23.59 -7.36
N ALA A 322 -19.96 23.87 -6.10
CA ALA A 322 -19.93 22.91 -5.00
C ALA A 322 -21.30 22.91 -4.29
N PRO A 323 -21.89 21.74 -3.96
CA PRO A 323 -23.14 21.67 -3.21
C PRO A 323 -23.03 22.36 -1.84
N LYS A 324 -24.09 23.04 -1.40
CA LYS A 324 -24.05 23.88 -0.18
C LYS A 324 -23.75 23.14 1.12
N ASN A 325 -24.10 21.86 1.19
CA ASN A 325 -23.91 21.03 2.38
C ASN A 325 -22.56 20.30 2.39
N MET A 326 -21.72 20.52 1.38
CA MET A 326 -20.41 19.91 1.27
C MET A 326 -19.36 20.78 1.96
N LYS A 327 -18.54 20.14 2.80
CA LYS A 327 -17.35 20.74 3.41
C LYS A 327 -16.10 20.20 2.74
N VAL A 328 -15.09 21.04 2.60
CA VAL A 328 -13.76 20.63 2.12
C VAL A 328 -13.10 19.83 3.24
N GLU A 329 -12.73 18.59 2.96
CA GLU A 329 -11.94 17.74 3.87
C GLU A 329 -10.45 17.91 3.63
N ARG A 330 -10.07 18.03 2.36
CA ARG A 330 -8.68 18.06 1.93
C ARG A 330 -8.56 18.81 0.62
N ALA A 331 -7.51 19.59 0.48
CA ALA A 331 -7.11 20.17 -0.79
C ALA A 331 -5.58 20.09 -0.92
N GLU A 332 -5.11 19.75 -2.11
CA GLU A 332 -3.69 19.51 -2.38
C GLU A 332 -3.31 19.98 -3.77
N ILE A 333 -2.08 20.45 -3.88
CA ILE A 333 -1.43 20.76 -5.15
C ILE A 333 -0.13 19.96 -5.20
N LEU A 334 0.05 19.23 -6.28
CA LEU A 334 1.24 18.48 -6.64
C LEU A 334 1.99 19.24 -7.72
N TYR A 335 3.30 19.39 -7.57
CA TYR A 335 4.14 20.12 -8.51
C TYR A 335 5.05 19.17 -9.28
N TYR A 336 5.42 19.55 -10.50
CA TYR A 336 6.58 19.01 -11.18
C TYR A 336 7.84 19.57 -10.52
N PRO A 337 8.79 18.74 -10.11
CA PRO A 337 10.09 19.19 -9.66
C PRO A 337 11.11 19.23 -10.81
N ASP A 338 12.04 20.17 -10.72
CA ASP A 338 13.26 20.20 -11.52
C ASP A 338 14.15 19.02 -11.11
N PRO A 339 14.56 18.14 -12.03
CA PRO A 339 15.26 16.89 -11.69
C PRO A 339 16.67 17.11 -11.12
N GLU A 340 17.28 18.28 -11.34
CA GLU A 340 18.62 18.59 -10.83
C GLU A 340 18.57 19.33 -9.49
N THR A 341 17.55 20.18 -9.28
CA THR A 341 17.50 21.12 -8.16
C THR A 341 16.35 20.88 -7.18
N ALA A 342 15.43 19.96 -7.49
CA ALA A 342 14.22 19.65 -6.74
C ALA A 342 13.31 20.86 -6.50
N LYS A 343 13.45 21.93 -7.30
CA LYS A 343 12.58 23.11 -7.25
C LYS A 343 11.30 22.84 -8.03
N GLU A 344 10.18 23.30 -7.51
CA GLU A 344 8.89 23.25 -8.22
C GLU A 344 8.98 24.07 -9.53
N THR A 345 8.67 23.45 -10.67
CA THR A 345 8.74 24.05 -12.02
C THR A 345 7.38 24.29 -12.66
N GLY A 346 6.32 23.70 -12.13
CA GLY A 346 4.96 23.85 -12.62
C GLY A 346 4.00 22.93 -11.88
N THR A 347 2.70 23.07 -12.11
CA THR A 347 1.68 22.30 -11.40
C THR A 347 1.42 20.97 -12.13
N LYS A 348 1.60 19.85 -11.44
CA LYS A 348 1.35 18.49 -11.98
C LYS A 348 -0.10 18.07 -11.81
N GLU A 349 -0.65 18.27 -10.61
CA GLU A 349 -2.00 17.85 -10.27
C GLU A 349 -2.58 18.73 -9.15
N LEU A 350 -3.89 18.86 -9.11
CA LEU A 350 -4.64 19.45 -8.01
C LEU A 350 -5.76 18.50 -7.63
N THR A 351 -5.93 18.26 -6.33
CA THR A 351 -7.04 17.47 -5.80
C THR A 351 -7.79 18.22 -4.71
N ILE A 352 -9.12 18.22 -4.76
CA ILE A 352 -9.98 18.72 -3.66
C ILE A 352 -11.01 17.64 -3.32
N GLU A 353 -11.10 17.29 -2.05
CA GLU A 353 -12.05 16.33 -1.50
C GLU A 353 -13.09 17.03 -0.62
N TYR A 354 -14.34 16.63 -0.81
CA TYR A 354 -15.50 17.16 -0.12
C TYR A 354 -16.29 16.04 0.53
N SER A 355 -16.75 16.26 1.76
CA SER A 355 -17.72 15.38 2.43
C SER A 355 -19.02 16.13 2.73
N ASP A 356 -20.13 15.40 2.77
CA ASP A 356 -21.42 15.96 3.15
C ASP A 356 -21.47 16.17 4.67
N SER A 357 -21.91 17.36 5.10
CA SER A 357 -21.97 17.71 6.53
C SER A 357 -23.00 16.89 7.30
N ASP A 358 -24.01 16.35 6.61
CA ASP A 358 -25.12 15.61 7.21
C ASP A 358 -25.02 14.09 6.97
N ASP A 359 -24.16 13.64 6.05
CA ASP A 359 -23.97 12.23 5.69
C ASP A 359 -22.50 11.93 5.38
N GLU A 360 -21.76 11.43 6.36
CA GLU A 360 -20.34 11.07 6.23
C GLU A 360 -20.07 10.01 5.14
N ALA A 361 -21.09 9.25 4.70
CA ALA A 361 -20.95 8.29 3.62
C ALA A 361 -21.04 8.94 2.22
N LYS A 362 -21.49 10.19 2.13
CA LYS A 362 -21.60 10.95 0.89
C LYS A 362 -20.42 11.91 0.75
N TRP A 363 -19.65 11.72 -0.31
CA TRP A 363 -18.45 12.50 -0.57
C TRP A 363 -18.14 12.53 -2.07
N TYR A 364 -17.34 13.51 -2.49
CA TYR A 364 -16.75 13.53 -3.81
C TYR A 364 -15.37 14.17 -3.81
N ALA A 365 -14.54 13.78 -4.76
CA ALA A 365 -13.24 14.39 -5.02
C ALA A 365 -13.15 14.82 -6.48
N ILE A 366 -12.52 15.97 -6.67
CA ILE A 366 -12.14 16.50 -7.98
C ILE A 366 -10.64 16.42 -8.11
N THR A 367 -10.17 15.83 -9.21
CA THR A 367 -8.76 15.83 -9.59
C THR A 367 -8.62 16.56 -10.93
N VAL A 368 -7.76 17.56 -10.97
CA VAL A 368 -7.41 18.33 -12.17
C VAL A 368 -5.94 18.06 -12.50
N THR A 369 -5.66 17.65 -13.73
CA THR A 369 -4.30 17.27 -14.17
C THR A 369 -4.17 17.37 -15.69
N TRP A 370 -2.96 17.27 -16.22
CA TRP A 370 -2.72 17.26 -17.66
C TRP A 370 -3.14 15.93 -18.27
N VAL A 371 -3.67 15.97 -19.50
CA VAL A 371 -4.05 14.77 -20.25
C VAL A 371 -2.85 13.86 -20.53
N SER A 372 -1.62 14.41 -20.58
CA SER A 372 -0.39 13.61 -20.69
C SER A 372 -0.12 12.74 -19.47
N GLU A 373 -0.59 13.16 -18.30
CA GLU A 373 -0.45 12.41 -17.05
C GLU A 373 -1.60 11.42 -16.87
N TYR A 374 -2.62 11.46 -17.74
CA TYR A 374 -3.80 10.64 -17.62
C TYR A 374 -3.48 9.14 -17.64
N GLY A 375 -3.80 8.46 -16.54
CA GLY A 375 -3.52 7.03 -16.37
C GLY A 375 -2.25 6.75 -15.55
N GLU A 376 -1.34 7.71 -15.45
CA GLU A 376 -0.11 7.64 -14.63
C GLU A 376 -0.40 8.01 -13.16
N ASN A 377 -1.47 8.75 -12.91
CA ASN A 377 -1.95 9.21 -11.60
C ASN A 377 -3.08 8.34 -11.01
N GLY A 378 -3.09 7.05 -11.32
CA GLY A 378 -3.94 6.07 -10.61
C GLY A 378 -5.41 6.09 -11.00
N TRP A 379 -5.78 6.64 -12.16
CA TRP A 379 -7.13 6.50 -12.71
C TRP A 379 -7.15 6.46 -14.24
N ALA A 380 -7.69 5.37 -14.80
CA ALA A 380 -7.88 5.14 -16.24
C ALA A 380 -9.35 4.82 -16.56
N GLY A 381 -10.28 5.58 -15.99
CA GLY A 381 -11.72 5.38 -16.18
C GLY A 381 -12.28 6.00 -17.48
N PRO A 382 -13.62 6.10 -17.61
CA PRO A 382 -14.22 6.69 -18.81
C PRO A 382 -13.94 8.19 -18.88
N MET A 383 -13.36 8.63 -20.00
CA MET A 383 -13.08 10.02 -20.31
C MET A 383 -13.91 10.44 -21.52
N ILE A 384 -14.61 11.56 -21.42
CA ILE A 384 -15.37 12.15 -22.53
C ILE A 384 -14.88 13.57 -22.81
N ASP A 385 -15.15 14.09 -24.00
CA ASP A 385 -14.89 15.50 -24.28
C ASP A 385 -15.86 16.38 -23.48
N ALA A 386 -15.38 17.49 -22.90
CA ALA A 386 -16.23 18.39 -22.13
C ALA A 386 -17.40 18.95 -22.96
N SER A 387 -17.23 19.09 -24.29
CA SER A 387 -18.30 19.53 -25.19
C SER A 387 -19.39 18.45 -25.43
N GLU A 388 -19.10 17.20 -25.10
CA GLU A 388 -20.01 16.06 -25.22
C GLU A 388 -20.72 15.73 -23.90
N LEU A 389 -20.33 16.36 -22.79
CA LEU A 389 -20.91 16.15 -21.48
C LEU A 389 -22.42 16.48 -21.48
N LYS A 390 -23.22 15.49 -21.11
CA LYS A 390 -24.65 15.60 -20.85
C LYS A 390 -24.98 14.89 -19.54
N GLU A 391 -26.15 15.18 -18.97
CA GLU A 391 -26.57 14.55 -17.71
C GLU A 391 -26.64 13.02 -17.83
N ASP A 392 -27.10 12.51 -18.97
CA ASP A 392 -27.17 11.07 -19.27
C ASP A 392 -25.79 10.40 -19.47
N SER A 393 -24.74 11.20 -19.62
CA SER A 393 -23.35 10.71 -19.64
C SER A 393 -22.87 10.30 -18.25
N VAL A 394 -23.54 10.77 -17.20
CA VAL A 394 -23.21 10.44 -15.81
C VAL A 394 -23.96 9.19 -15.38
N SER A 395 -23.25 8.08 -15.32
CA SER A 395 -23.81 6.80 -14.86
C SER A 395 -23.35 6.45 -13.44
N LYS A 396 -24.28 5.99 -12.60
CA LYS A 396 -23.94 5.35 -11.32
C LYS A 396 -23.50 3.90 -11.54
N LYS A 397 -22.48 3.48 -10.81
CA LYS A 397 -22.10 2.07 -10.63
C LYS A 397 -22.37 1.67 -9.17
N GLY A 398 -22.66 0.39 -8.92
CA GLY A 398 -22.92 -0.11 -7.56
C GLY A 398 -24.40 -0.26 -7.22
N SER A 399 -24.71 -0.45 -5.93
CA SER A 399 -26.07 -0.69 -5.42
C SER A 399 -26.76 0.63 -5.06
N SER A 400 -28.05 0.59 -4.67
CA SER A 400 -28.77 1.77 -4.18
C SER A 400 -28.22 2.34 -2.86
N VAL A 401 -27.37 1.59 -2.16
CA VAL A 401 -26.84 1.93 -0.82
C VAL A 401 -25.34 2.33 -0.86
N ASP A 402 -24.63 1.96 -1.93
CA ASP A 402 -23.24 2.35 -2.22
C ASP A 402 -23.14 2.64 -3.72
N SER A 403 -23.69 3.79 -4.11
CA SER A 403 -23.68 4.23 -5.52
C SER A 403 -22.47 5.10 -5.77
N ARG A 404 -21.69 4.77 -6.80
CA ARG A 404 -20.46 5.48 -7.16
C ARG A 404 -20.58 6.12 -8.52
N ILE A 405 -20.01 7.29 -8.65
CA ILE A 405 -19.84 7.97 -9.94
C ILE A 405 -18.35 8.19 -10.12
N GLU A 406 -17.85 7.78 -11.28
CA GLU A 406 -16.50 8.07 -11.74
C GLU A 406 -16.55 8.48 -13.20
N LEU A 407 -16.24 9.74 -13.48
CA LEU A 407 -16.27 10.28 -14.83
C LEU A 407 -15.19 11.35 -14.98
N GLY A 408 -14.46 11.28 -16.08
CA GLY A 408 -13.50 12.28 -16.49
C GLY A 408 -14.03 13.08 -17.67
N ILE A 409 -13.76 14.37 -17.68
CA ILE A 409 -13.93 15.23 -18.84
C ILE A 409 -12.59 15.76 -19.32
N ARG A 410 -12.41 15.82 -20.64
CA ARG A 410 -11.25 16.42 -21.29
C ARG A 410 -11.57 17.87 -21.66
N CYS A 411 -10.76 18.79 -21.15
CA CYS A 411 -10.81 20.23 -21.39
C CYS A 411 -9.53 20.68 -22.11
N GLY A 412 -9.42 20.32 -23.40
CA GLY A 412 -8.20 20.54 -24.18
C GLY A 412 -7.05 19.65 -23.69
N ALA A 413 -5.97 20.27 -23.19
CA ALA A 413 -4.80 19.57 -22.65
C ALA A 413 -4.95 19.16 -21.17
N VAL A 414 -6.06 19.52 -20.53
CA VAL A 414 -6.34 19.22 -19.11
C VAL A 414 -7.48 18.21 -19.02
N SER A 415 -7.39 17.32 -18.04
CA SER A 415 -8.46 16.41 -17.64
C SER A 415 -8.96 16.78 -16.24
N VAL A 416 -10.29 16.75 -16.08
CA VAL A 416 -10.95 16.94 -14.79
C VAL A 416 -11.74 15.68 -14.47
N VAL A 417 -11.46 15.07 -13.32
CA VAL A 417 -12.02 13.79 -12.91
C VAL A 417 -12.83 13.96 -11.65
N LEU A 418 -14.10 13.57 -11.71
CA LEU A 418 -14.97 13.44 -10.55
C LEU A 418 -15.03 11.98 -10.12
N LYS A 419 -14.74 11.73 -8.85
CA LYS A 419 -15.09 10.47 -8.17
C LYS A 419 -15.97 10.78 -6.97
N SER A 420 -17.01 10.00 -6.76
CA SER A 420 -17.93 10.22 -5.64
C SER A 420 -18.60 8.95 -5.16
N THR A 421 -19.06 8.98 -3.91
CA THR A 421 -19.96 7.99 -3.32
C THR A 421 -21.24 8.68 -2.87
N ASN A 422 -22.38 8.05 -3.16
CA ASN A 422 -23.73 8.49 -2.81
C ASN A 422 -24.12 9.90 -3.33
N LEU A 423 -23.40 10.39 -4.34
CA LEU A 423 -23.77 11.58 -5.09
C LEU A 423 -24.80 11.23 -6.17
N ASP A 424 -25.81 12.07 -6.39
CA ASP A 424 -26.73 11.93 -7.50
C ASP A 424 -26.12 12.40 -8.83
N THR A 425 -26.65 11.88 -9.94
CA THR A 425 -26.13 12.13 -11.29
C THR A 425 -26.32 13.58 -11.71
N GLU A 426 -27.41 14.22 -11.29
CA GLU A 426 -27.69 15.64 -11.56
C GLU A 426 -26.63 16.53 -10.90
N THR A 427 -26.33 16.30 -9.62
CA THR A 427 -25.29 17.04 -8.88
C THR A 427 -23.91 16.79 -9.48
N ALA A 428 -23.56 15.54 -9.81
CA ALA A 428 -22.30 15.22 -10.47
C ALA A 428 -22.17 15.91 -11.84
N TYR A 429 -23.25 15.94 -12.63
CA TYR A 429 -23.31 16.68 -13.89
C TYR A 429 -23.13 18.19 -13.68
N GLN A 430 -23.80 18.78 -12.69
CA GLN A 430 -23.65 20.21 -12.36
C GLN A 430 -22.21 20.57 -11.97
N ILE A 431 -21.55 19.72 -11.19
CA ILE A 431 -20.14 19.91 -10.81
C ILE A 431 -19.27 19.91 -12.07
N LEU A 432 -19.33 18.85 -12.88
CA LEU A 432 -18.50 18.74 -14.09
C LEU A 432 -18.82 19.83 -15.13
N SER A 433 -20.09 20.22 -15.28
CA SER A 433 -20.52 21.27 -16.21
C SER A 433 -20.07 22.67 -15.79
N SER A 434 -19.65 22.84 -14.53
CA SER A 434 -19.16 24.11 -14.00
C SER A 434 -17.66 24.33 -14.22
N VAL A 435 -16.97 23.38 -14.86
CA VAL A 435 -15.57 23.52 -15.26
C VAL A 435 -15.45 24.52 -16.42
N ASP A 436 -14.52 25.49 -16.32
CA ASP A 436 -14.22 26.39 -17.43
C ASP A 436 -13.43 25.64 -18.52
N SER A 437 -14.17 25.04 -19.45
CA SER A 437 -13.66 24.24 -20.56
C SER A 437 -13.40 25.05 -21.84
N ASN A 438 -13.62 26.37 -21.84
CA ASN A 438 -13.45 27.20 -23.04
C ASN A 438 -11.96 27.43 -23.34
N SER A 439 -11.46 26.84 -24.42
CA SER A 439 -10.05 26.93 -24.81
C SER A 439 -9.59 28.30 -25.36
N ASP A 440 -10.47 29.30 -25.52
CA ASP A 440 -10.17 30.48 -26.37
C ASP A 440 -10.56 31.85 -25.78
N LYS A 441 -10.02 32.24 -24.61
CA LYS A 441 -10.14 33.65 -24.17
C LYS A 441 -8.87 34.39 -23.77
N ASN A 442 -7.69 33.78 -23.77
CA ASN A 442 -6.43 34.50 -23.57
C ASN A 442 -5.31 33.93 -24.45
N LYS A 443 -5.28 34.37 -25.71
CA LYS A 443 -4.05 34.53 -26.49
C LYS A 443 -3.97 35.97 -26.96
#